data_AF-A0A5C8LL12-F1
#
_entry.id   AF-A0A5C8LL12-F1
#
_cell.length_a   1.000
_cell.length_b   1.000
_cell.length_c   1.000
_cell.angle_alpha   90.00
_cell.angle_beta   90.00
_cell.angle_gamma   90.00
#
_symmetry.space_group_name_H-M   'P 1'
#
loop_
_entity.id
_entity.type
_entity.pdbx_description
1 polymer ?
#
loop_
_entity_poly.entity_id
_entity_poly.type
_entity_poly.pdbx_seq_one_letter_code
_entity_poly.pdbx_strand_id
1 'polypeptide(L)'
;MVKDFYIKNMVCDRCIKVLRDGLDKQNIELLQIELGRLRLDIESDDEIEKLKTLLESNGFSLIGSTEEKLTELVKVELIKALQELPLELDKKLSAHLADALGHEYSKISKVFSITEGITIEKYFIKLKIEKVKELVQAKELNFTEMAQLLDYSHINHLSGQFKSETGMSLTAYKSQQKNFRNALDKIM
;
A
#
# COMPACT_ATOMS: atom_id res chain seq x y z
N MET A 1 15.12 16.41 19.21
CA MET A 1 15.93 15.20 18.93
C MET A 1 15.39 14.48 17.70
N VAL A 2 16.26 14.21 16.72
CA VAL A 2 15.92 13.48 15.49
C VAL A 2 15.47 12.05 15.76
N LYS A 3 14.26 11.70 15.31
CA LYS A 3 13.64 10.38 15.47
C LYS A 3 12.94 9.91 14.20
N ASP A 4 12.94 8.60 13.97
CA ASP A 4 12.17 7.96 12.90
C ASP A 4 10.85 7.40 13.46
N PHE A 5 9.73 7.77 12.83
CA PHE A 5 8.38 7.32 13.15
C PHE A 5 7.82 6.50 11.99
N TYR A 6 7.21 5.35 12.30
CA TYR A 6 6.59 4.48 11.31
C TYR A 6 5.08 4.58 11.40
N ILE A 7 4.44 4.73 10.26
CA ILE A 7 3.04 5.15 10.15
C ILE A 7 2.22 4.07 9.49
N LYS A 8 1.17 3.60 10.18
CA LYS A 8 0.18 2.69 9.63
C LYS A 8 -0.76 3.43 8.69
N ASN A 9 -1.22 2.76 7.63
CA ASN A 9 -2.18 3.28 6.63
C ASN A 9 -1.65 4.41 5.72
N MET A 10 -0.35 4.70 5.73
CA MET A 10 0.26 5.71 4.86
C MET A 10 0.63 5.11 3.48
N VAL A 11 -0.34 5.07 2.57
CA VAL A 11 -0.32 4.21 1.38
C VAL A 11 -0.23 4.93 0.02
N CYS A 12 -0.21 6.26 -0.02
CA CYS A 12 -0.08 6.99 -1.30
C CYS A 12 0.52 8.39 -1.13
N ASP A 13 0.94 9.02 -2.23
CA ASP A 13 1.57 10.34 -2.23
C ASP A 13 0.66 11.45 -1.68
N ARG A 14 -0.66 11.26 -1.74
CA ARG A 14 -1.61 12.17 -1.08
C ARG A 14 -1.46 12.13 0.44
N CYS A 15 -1.15 10.97 1.03
CA CYS A 15 -0.84 10.86 2.46
C CYS A 15 0.41 11.67 2.81
N ILE A 16 1.46 11.60 1.98
CA ILE A 16 2.69 12.40 2.14
C ILE A 16 2.35 13.90 2.15
N LYS A 17 1.54 14.34 1.18
CA LYS A 17 1.15 15.75 1.07
C LYS A 17 0.37 16.21 2.30
N VAL A 18 -0.64 15.45 2.73
CA VAL A 18 -1.46 15.76 3.90
C VAL A 18 -0.61 15.87 5.17
N LEU A 19 0.35 14.96 5.36
CA LEU A 19 1.23 14.98 6.53
C LEU A 19 2.25 16.13 6.48
N ARG A 20 2.83 16.45 5.32
CA ARG A 20 3.66 17.66 5.17
C ARG A 20 2.89 18.91 5.59
N ASP A 21 1.74 19.13 4.98
CA ASP A 21 0.90 20.31 5.23
C ASP A 21 0.45 20.38 6.71
N GLY A 22 0.25 19.23 7.35
CA GLY A 22 -0.13 19.11 8.76
C GLY A 22 1.01 19.40 9.74
N LEU A 23 2.20 18.87 9.46
CA LEU A 23 3.40 19.08 10.28
C LEU A 23 3.85 20.54 10.24
N ASP A 24 3.84 21.15 9.05
CA ASP A 24 4.18 22.57 8.86
C ASP A 24 3.26 23.48 9.71
N LYS A 25 1.95 23.19 9.76
CA LYS A 25 0.99 23.95 10.58
C LYS A 25 1.22 23.83 12.08
N GLN A 26 1.85 22.75 12.52
CA GLN A 26 2.16 22.50 13.92
C GLN A 26 3.58 22.94 14.30
N ASN A 27 4.34 23.53 13.36
CA ASN A 27 5.75 23.89 13.51
C ASN A 27 6.64 22.71 13.95
N ILE A 28 6.30 21.48 13.52
CA ILE A 28 7.14 20.30 13.76
C ILE A 28 8.12 20.18 12.60
N GLU A 29 9.43 20.15 12.88
CA GLU A 29 10.46 20.12 11.85
C GLU A 29 10.53 18.74 11.16
N LEU A 30 10.14 18.73 9.87
CA LEU A 30 10.20 17.56 9.02
C LEU A 30 11.53 17.49 8.27
N LEU A 31 12.34 16.46 8.57
CA LEU A 31 13.62 16.23 7.90
C LEU A 31 13.49 15.32 6.68
N GLN A 32 12.64 14.29 6.76
CA GLN A 32 12.41 13.36 5.66
C GLN A 32 11.01 12.73 5.76
N ILE A 33 10.36 12.53 4.62
CA ILE A 33 9.08 11.82 4.51
C ILE A 33 9.10 10.86 3.32
N GLU A 34 8.67 9.63 3.58
CA GLU A 34 8.45 8.59 2.58
C GLU A 34 7.23 7.75 2.98
N LEU A 35 6.70 6.93 2.08
CA LEU A 35 5.54 6.09 2.41
C LEU A 35 5.83 5.20 3.62
N GLY A 36 4.98 5.31 4.65
CA GLY A 36 5.10 4.56 5.90
C GLY A 36 6.12 5.10 6.90
N ARG A 37 6.85 6.20 6.60
CA ARG A 37 7.89 6.71 7.50
C ARG A 37 8.07 8.23 7.48
N LEU A 38 8.25 8.79 8.68
CA LEU A 38 8.62 10.17 8.94
C LEU A 38 9.95 10.22 9.70
N ARG A 39 10.83 11.14 9.33
CA ARG A 39 11.98 11.54 10.14
C ARG A 39 11.78 12.98 10.58
N LEU A 40 11.62 13.16 11.88
CA LEU A 40 11.27 14.44 12.49
C LEU A 40 12.31 14.84 13.51
N ASP A 41 12.55 16.13 13.68
CA ASP A 41 13.22 16.64 14.88
C ASP A 41 12.16 16.97 15.94
N ILE A 42 12.02 16.09 16.94
CA ILE A 42 11.04 16.25 18.03
C ILE A 42 11.76 16.40 19.36
N GLU A 43 11.48 17.48 20.07
CA GLU A 43 12.16 17.87 21.30
C GLU A 43 11.34 17.59 22.56
N SER A 44 10.02 17.38 22.44
CA SER A 44 9.14 17.22 23.60
C SER A 44 8.06 16.15 23.42
N ASP A 45 7.50 15.68 24.55
CA ASP A 45 6.36 14.77 24.55
C ASP A 45 5.07 15.45 24.03
N ASP A 46 4.94 16.77 24.18
CA ASP A 46 3.82 17.55 23.62
C ASP A 46 3.77 17.49 22.08
N GLU A 47 4.94 17.56 21.43
CA GLU A 47 5.05 17.38 19.98
C GLU A 47 4.68 15.96 19.53
N ILE A 48 4.98 14.94 20.35
CA ILE A 48 4.57 13.57 20.07
C ILE A 48 3.03 13.45 20.13
N GLU A 49 2.39 14.08 21.12
CA GLU A 49 0.91 14.07 21.22
C GLU A 49 0.24 14.85 20.09
N LYS A 50 0.83 15.98 19.67
CA LYS A 50 0.41 16.73 18.48
C LYS A 50 0.52 15.89 17.21
N LEU A 51 1.63 15.18 17.03
CA LEU A 51 1.83 14.24 15.92
C LEU A 51 0.78 13.13 15.94
N LYS A 52 0.52 12.49 17.08
CA LYS A 52 -0.52 11.45 17.20
C LYS A 52 -1.89 11.99 16.79
N THR A 53 -2.27 13.17 17.30
CA THR A 53 -3.53 13.82 16.96
C THR A 53 -3.64 14.14 15.47
N LEU A 54 -2.55 14.62 14.85
CA LEU A 54 -2.48 14.85 13.41
C LEU A 54 -2.68 13.55 12.62
N LEU A 55 -2.01 12.47 13.02
CA LEU A 55 -2.12 11.18 12.36
C LEU A 55 -3.54 10.62 12.46
N GLU A 56 -4.10 10.58 13.68
CA GLU A 56 -5.43 10.02 13.96
C GLU A 56 -6.54 10.77 13.22
N SER A 57 -6.49 12.10 13.20
CA SER A 57 -7.47 12.93 12.47
C SER A 57 -7.46 12.70 10.96
N ASN A 58 -6.40 12.10 10.41
CA ASN A 58 -6.26 11.74 9.01
C ASN A 58 -6.35 10.23 8.76
N GLY A 59 -6.70 9.42 9.77
CA GLY A 59 -6.87 7.97 9.64
C GLY A 59 -5.58 7.15 9.70
N PHE A 60 -4.48 7.76 10.14
CA PHE A 60 -3.18 7.11 10.36
C PHE A 60 -2.96 6.81 11.85
N SER A 61 -1.97 5.98 12.14
CA SER A 61 -1.52 5.75 13.53
C SER A 61 -0.02 5.47 13.58
N LEU A 62 0.60 5.78 14.71
CA LEU A 62 1.99 5.37 14.98
C LEU A 62 2.05 3.86 15.20
N ILE A 63 3.09 3.24 14.64
CA ILE A 63 3.38 1.83 14.84
C ILE A 63 4.20 1.66 16.13
N GLY A 64 3.75 0.77 17.01
CA GLY A 64 4.42 0.49 18.28
C GLY A 64 5.26 -0.79 18.29
N SER A 65 4.97 -1.77 17.44
CA SER A 65 5.65 -3.07 17.42
C SER A 65 6.56 -3.28 16.20
N THR A 66 7.55 -4.15 16.34
CA THR A 66 8.48 -4.48 15.24
C THR A 66 7.76 -5.28 14.15
N GLU A 67 6.79 -6.09 14.55
CA GLU A 67 5.95 -6.93 13.68
C GLU A 67 5.02 -6.09 12.81
N GLU A 68 4.32 -5.11 13.40
CA GLU A 68 3.51 -4.16 12.64
C GLU A 68 4.37 -3.33 11.71
N LYS A 69 5.56 -2.91 12.14
CA LYS A 69 6.50 -2.17 11.30
C LYS A 69 6.86 -2.98 10.07
N LEU A 70 7.26 -4.24 10.24
CA LEU A 70 7.61 -5.10 9.12
C LEU A 70 6.41 -5.31 8.18
N THR A 71 5.21 -5.49 8.76
CA THR A 71 3.98 -5.67 8.00
C THR A 71 3.65 -4.45 7.14
N GLU A 72 3.70 -3.25 7.69
CA GLU A 72 3.43 -2.02 6.95
C GLU A 72 4.50 -1.75 5.88
N LEU A 73 5.77 -2.05 6.15
CA LEU A 73 6.82 -1.95 5.13
C LEU A 73 6.56 -2.89 3.95
N VAL A 74 6.08 -4.13 4.18
CA VAL A 74 5.66 -5.03 3.09
C VAL A 74 4.55 -4.40 2.26
N LYS A 75 3.50 -3.86 2.91
CA LYS A 75 2.38 -3.21 2.18
C LYS A 75 2.88 -2.06 1.32
N VAL A 76 3.76 -1.21 1.86
CA VAL A 76 4.36 -0.09 1.14
C VAL A 76 5.14 -0.58 -0.08
N GLU A 77 5.98 -1.60 0.04
CA GLU A 77 6.73 -2.14 -1.11
C GLU A 77 5.81 -2.73 -2.19
N LEU A 78 4.75 -3.43 -1.80
CA LEU A 78 3.76 -3.96 -2.76
C LEU A 78 2.99 -2.85 -3.48
N ILE A 79 2.68 -1.76 -2.77
CA ILE A 79 2.00 -0.60 -3.37
C ILE A 79 2.94 0.12 -4.32
N LYS A 80 4.20 0.36 -3.94
CA LYS A 80 5.23 0.96 -4.80
C LYS A 80 5.40 0.17 -6.09
N ALA A 81 5.44 -1.16 -6.00
CA ALA A 81 5.53 -2.03 -7.18
C ALA A 81 4.36 -1.83 -8.18
N LEU A 82 3.20 -1.35 -7.73
CA LEU A 82 2.02 -1.10 -8.58
C LEU A 82 1.83 0.37 -8.96
N GLN A 83 2.70 1.28 -8.49
CA GLN A 83 2.64 2.69 -8.86
C GLN A 83 3.02 2.91 -10.32
N GLU A 84 4.05 2.21 -10.79
CA GLU A 84 4.52 2.25 -12.17
C GLU A 84 4.10 0.99 -12.92
N LEU A 85 3.56 1.17 -14.14
CA LEU A 85 3.18 0.07 -15.02
C LEU A 85 4.01 0.15 -16.31
N PRO A 86 4.42 -0.99 -16.89
CA PRO A 86 4.11 -2.37 -16.49
C PRO A 86 4.73 -2.77 -15.15
N LEU A 87 4.06 -3.67 -14.41
CA LEU A 87 4.57 -4.29 -13.21
C LEU A 87 5.76 -5.18 -13.60
N GLU A 88 6.95 -4.62 -13.49
CA GLU A 88 8.20 -5.30 -13.78
C GLU A 88 8.98 -5.44 -12.47
N LEU A 89 8.99 -6.66 -11.94
CA LEU A 89 9.91 -7.02 -10.87
C LEU A 89 11.12 -7.70 -11.51
N ASP A 90 12.32 -7.13 -11.32
CA ASP A 90 13.60 -7.72 -11.79
C ASP A 90 13.86 -9.15 -11.26
N LYS A 91 13.06 -9.57 -10.27
CA LYS A 91 13.15 -10.85 -9.57
C LYS A 91 11.78 -11.26 -9.05
N LYS A 92 11.68 -12.51 -8.60
CA LYS A 92 10.46 -12.99 -7.92
C LYS A 92 10.11 -12.09 -6.73
N LEU A 93 8.81 -11.89 -6.50
CA LEU A 93 8.31 -11.07 -5.39
C LEU A 93 8.95 -11.40 -4.04
N SER A 94 9.16 -12.69 -3.75
CA SER A 94 9.80 -13.14 -2.52
C SER A 94 11.23 -12.61 -2.36
N ALA A 95 12.01 -12.63 -3.44
CA ALA A 95 13.38 -12.11 -3.45
C ALA A 95 13.38 -10.58 -3.43
N HIS A 96 12.43 -9.94 -4.12
CA HIS A 96 12.25 -8.49 -4.08
C HIS A 96 12.02 -8.01 -2.64
N LEU A 97 11.05 -8.61 -1.94
CA LEU A 97 10.75 -8.26 -0.56
C LEU A 97 11.90 -8.57 0.41
N ALA A 98 12.60 -9.70 0.22
CA ALA A 98 13.72 -10.07 1.08
C ALA A 98 14.85 -9.04 1.01
N ASP A 99 15.22 -8.64 -0.21
CA ASP A 99 16.28 -7.66 -0.46
C ASP A 99 15.86 -6.26 0.00
N ALA A 100 14.63 -5.84 -0.30
CA ALA A 100 14.12 -4.52 0.06
C ALA A 100 14.02 -4.32 1.58
N LEU A 101 13.67 -5.38 2.32
CA LEU A 101 13.41 -5.32 3.76
C LEU A 101 14.56 -5.84 4.62
N GLY A 102 15.63 -6.36 4.02
CA GLY A 102 16.80 -6.88 4.73
C GLY A 102 16.48 -8.07 5.64
N HIS A 103 15.50 -8.89 5.26
CA HIS A 103 15.02 -10.02 6.05
C HIS A 103 14.74 -11.23 5.17
N GLU A 104 14.96 -12.43 5.73
CA GLU A 104 14.55 -13.68 5.08
C GLU A 104 13.04 -13.68 4.77
N TYR A 105 12.68 -14.05 3.53
CA TYR A 105 11.27 -14.05 3.10
C TYR A 105 10.37 -14.93 4.00
N SER A 106 10.92 -16.01 4.57
CA SER A 106 10.20 -16.87 5.52
C SER A 106 9.73 -16.10 6.77
N LYS A 107 10.57 -15.22 7.30
CA LYS A 107 10.23 -14.33 8.43
C LYS A 107 9.19 -13.30 8.00
N ILE A 108 9.42 -12.64 6.85
CA ILE A 108 8.52 -11.62 6.30
C ILE A 108 7.11 -12.21 6.11
N SER A 109 7.01 -13.33 5.40
CA SER A 109 5.75 -14.02 5.13
C SER A 109 5.03 -14.48 6.39
N LYS A 110 5.78 -14.99 7.38
CA LYS A 110 5.20 -15.43 8.66
C LYS A 110 4.63 -14.25 9.44
N VAL A 111 5.40 -13.19 9.62
CA VAL A 111 4.97 -12.00 10.36
C VAL A 111 3.74 -11.39 9.69
N PHE A 112 3.80 -11.15 8.38
CA PHE A 112 2.68 -10.59 7.64
C PHE A 112 1.40 -11.43 7.80
N SER A 113 1.50 -12.76 7.65
CA SER A 113 0.33 -13.64 7.76
C SER A 113 -0.27 -13.69 9.16
N ILE A 114 0.56 -13.56 10.21
CA ILE A 114 0.09 -13.50 11.60
C ILE A 114 -0.61 -12.17 11.86
N THR A 115 -0.02 -11.06 11.42
CA THR A 115 -0.53 -9.72 11.69
C THR A 115 -1.79 -9.40 10.88
N GLU A 116 -1.85 -9.84 9.61
CA GLU A 116 -2.93 -9.49 8.68
C GLU A 116 -3.98 -10.61 8.52
N GLY A 117 -3.69 -11.83 8.98
CA GLY A 117 -4.59 -12.98 8.82
C GLY A 117 -4.70 -13.53 7.39
N ILE A 118 -3.95 -12.97 6.43
CA ILE A 118 -3.85 -13.46 5.04
C ILE A 118 -2.39 -13.46 4.58
N THR A 119 -2.10 -14.23 3.54
CA THR A 119 -0.75 -14.27 2.96
C THR A 119 -0.44 -13.00 2.16
N ILE A 120 0.84 -12.70 2.01
CA ILE A 120 1.36 -11.61 1.15
C ILE A 120 0.81 -11.74 -0.28
N GLU A 121 0.76 -12.95 -0.82
CA GLU A 121 0.23 -13.20 -2.17
C GLU A 121 -1.24 -12.83 -2.27
N LYS A 122 -2.09 -13.25 -1.32
CA LYS A 122 -3.51 -12.89 -1.29
C LYS A 122 -3.71 -11.39 -1.15
N TYR A 123 -2.92 -10.74 -0.32
CA TYR A 123 -2.94 -9.28 -0.20
C TYR A 123 -2.55 -8.59 -1.52
N PHE A 124 -1.48 -9.07 -2.18
CA PHE A 124 -1.03 -8.49 -3.44
C PHE A 124 -2.04 -8.69 -4.57
N ILE A 125 -2.75 -9.83 -4.61
CA ILE A 125 -3.89 -10.03 -5.51
C ILE A 125 -4.95 -8.94 -5.28
N LYS A 126 -5.33 -8.66 -4.02
CA LYS A 126 -6.31 -7.61 -3.71
C LYS A 126 -5.85 -6.23 -4.21
N LEU A 127 -4.58 -5.88 -4.01
CA LEU A 127 -4.00 -4.66 -4.57
C LEU A 127 -4.09 -4.62 -6.10
N LYS A 128 -3.70 -5.71 -6.78
CA LYS A 128 -3.82 -5.83 -8.25
C LYS A 128 -5.26 -5.64 -8.71
N ILE A 129 -6.25 -6.23 -8.02
CA ILE A 129 -7.67 -6.05 -8.36
C ILE A 129 -8.12 -4.60 -8.21
N GLU A 130 -7.70 -3.88 -7.17
CA GLU A 130 -8.01 -2.45 -7.05
C GLU A 130 -7.33 -1.61 -8.15
N LYS A 131 -6.12 -2.01 -8.60
CA LYS A 131 -5.47 -1.40 -9.78
C LYS A 131 -6.22 -1.72 -11.07
N VAL A 132 -6.75 -2.93 -11.25
CA VAL A 132 -7.60 -3.28 -12.41
C VAL A 132 -8.84 -2.40 -12.43
N LYS A 133 -9.51 -2.23 -11.29
CA LYS A 133 -10.68 -1.34 -11.20
C LYS A 133 -10.35 0.10 -11.60
N GLU A 134 -9.18 0.61 -11.22
CA GLU A 134 -8.66 1.91 -11.68
C GLU A 134 -8.52 1.97 -13.20
N LEU A 135 -7.80 1.01 -13.79
CA LEU A 135 -7.54 0.97 -15.23
C LEU A 135 -8.83 0.83 -16.06
N VAL A 136 -9.80 0.05 -15.58
CA VAL A 136 -11.11 -0.07 -16.23
C VAL A 136 -11.85 1.28 -16.26
N GLN A 137 -11.73 2.08 -15.19
CA GLN A 137 -12.38 3.39 -15.10
C GLN A 137 -11.71 4.44 -15.98
N ALA A 138 -10.39 4.35 -16.19
CA ALA A 138 -9.67 5.21 -17.14
C ALA A 138 -10.17 5.02 -18.58
N LYS A 139 -10.71 3.84 -18.91
CA LYS A 139 -11.27 3.47 -20.24
C LYS A 139 -10.25 3.51 -21.39
N GLU A 140 -8.96 3.54 -21.10
CA GLU A 140 -7.89 3.64 -22.11
C GLU A 140 -7.39 2.27 -22.59
N LEU A 141 -7.60 1.21 -21.80
CA LEU A 141 -7.03 -0.12 -22.05
C LEU A 141 -8.11 -1.19 -22.23
N ASN A 142 -7.80 -2.21 -23.00
CA ASN A 142 -8.55 -3.47 -23.04
C ASN A 142 -8.10 -4.43 -21.93
N PHE A 143 -8.90 -5.46 -21.64
CA PHE A 143 -8.60 -6.35 -20.51
C PHE A 143 -7.32 -7.16 -20.69
N THR A 144 -6.95 -7.51 -21.93
CA THR A 144 -5.70 -8.22 -22.22
C THR A 144 -4.49 -7.36 -21.91
N GLU A 145 -4.52 -6.08 -22.30
CA GLU A 145 -3.47 -5.10 -21.97
C GLU A 145 -3.34 -4.92 -20.45
N MET A 146 -4.46 -4.79 -19.74
CA MET A 146 -4.42 -4.70 -18.26
C MET A 146 -3.80 -5.96 -17.63
N ALA A 147 -4.11 -7.14 -18.16
CA ALA A 147 -3.51 -8.39 -17.68
C ALA A 147 -2.00 -8.40 -17.87
N GLN A 148 -1.52 -7.97 -19.04
CA GLN A 148 -0.09 -7.89 -19.34
C GLN A 148 0.63 -6.87 -18.45
N LEU A 149 0.06 -5.65 -18.29
CA LEU A 149 0.62 -4.63 -17.42
C LEU A 149 0.71 -5.06 -15.95
N LEU A 150 -0.12 -6.01 -15.50
CA LEU A 150 -0.12 -6.50 -14.12
C LEU A 150 0.54 -7.86 -13.96
N ASP A 151 1.36 -8.27 -14.95
CA ASP A 151 2.12 -9.53 -14.95
C ASP A 151 1.24 -10.78 -14.79
N TYR A 152 0.08 -10.78 -15.45
CA TYR A 152 -0.73 -11.99 -15.62
C TYR A 152 -0.35 -12.66 -16.94
N SER A 153 0.00 -13.94 -16.87
CA SER A 153 0.33 -14.73 -18.07
C SER A 153 -0.83 -14.79 -19.07
N HIS A 154 -2.08 -14.82 -18.58
CA HIS A 154 -3.28 -14.88 -19.42
C HIS A 154 -4.46 -14.10 -18.81
N ILE A 155 -5.29 -13.51 -19.69
CA ILE A 155 -6.53 -12.81 -19.30
C ILE A 155 -7.50 -13.68 -18.49
N ASN A 156 -7.52 -15.00 -18.73
CA ASN A 156 -8.38 -15.92 -18.00
C ASN A 156 -8.03 -15.96 -16.50
N HIS A 157 -6.75 -15.83 -16.17
CA HIS A 157 -6.30 -15.80 -14.78
C HIS A 157 -6.76 -14.51 -14.08
N LEU A 158 -6.53 -13.35 -14.72
CA LEU A 158 -7.03 -12.07 -14.23
C LEU A 158 -8.56 -12.09 -14.07
N SER A 159 -9.28 -12.59 -15.07
CA SER A 159 -10.75 -12.64 -15.06
C SER A 159 -11.29 -13.51 -13.93
N GLY A 160 -10.66 -14.66 -13.69
CA GLY A 160 -11.00 -15.56 -12.59
C GLY A 160 -10.76 -14.91 -11.22
N GLN A 161 -9.58 -14.32 -11.00
CA GLN A 161 -9.28 -13.61 -9.75
C GLN A 161 -10.19 -12.41 -9.53
N PHE A 162 -10.44 -11.61 -10.56
CA PHE A 162 -11.34 -10.47 -10.46
C PHE A 162 -12.75 -10.91 -10.04
N LYS A 163 -13.29 -11.98 -10.64
CA LYS A 163 -14.60 -12.52 -10.26
C LYS A 163 -14.60 -13.08 -8.83
N SER A 164 -13.53 -13.77 -8.43
CA SER A 164 -13.40 -14.29 -7.07
C SER A 164 -13.37 -13.18 -6.02
N GLU A 165 -12.63 -12.10 -6.26
CA GLU A 165 -12.46 -11.01 -5.29
C GLU A 165 -13.62 -10.00 -5.30
N THR A 166 -14.31 -9.83 -6.44
CA THR A 166 -15.37 -8.80 -6.57
C THR A 166 -16.78 -9.37 -6.65
N GLY A 167 -16.93 -10.68 -6.86
CA GLY A 167 -18.22 -11.33 -7.11
C GLY A 167 -18.80 -11.10 -8.51
N MET A 168 -18.13 -10.34 -9.38
CA MET A 168 -18.62 -10.00 -10.73
C MET A 168 -17.54 -10.10 -11.81
N SER A 169 -17.93 -10.24 -13.08
CA SER A 169 -16.98 -10.25 -14.19
C SER A 169 -16.44 -8.85 -14.52
N LEU A 170 -15.28 -8.79 -15.17
CA LEU A 170 -14.70 -7.55 -15.71
C LEU A 170 -15.67 -6.80 -16.63
N THR A 171 -16.38 -7.53 -17.51
CA THR A 171 -17.39 -6.96 -18.42
C THR A 171 -18.56 -6.35 -17.66
N ALA A 172 -19.08 -7.05 -16.65
CA ALA A 172 -20.17 -6.55 -15.82
C ALA A 172 -19.73 -5.30 -15.05
N TYR A 173 -18.55 -5.33 -14.42
CA TYR A 173 -17.97 -4.17 -13.74
C TYR A 173 -17.83 -2.96 -14.68
N LYS A 174 -17.24 -3.15 -15.87
CA LYS A 174 -17.07 -2.08 -16.87
C LYS A 174 -18.41 -1.46 -17.30
N SER A 175 -19.46 -2.27 -17.45
CA SER A 175 -20.79 -1.79 -17.86
C SER A 175 -21.50 -0.95 -16.79
N GLN A 176 -21.21 -1.17 -15.50
CA GLN A 176 -21.91 -0.46 -14.42
C GLN A 176 -21.50 1.00 -14.30
N GLN A 177 -20.31 1.39 -14.80
CA GLN A 177 -19.76 2.75 -14.73
C GLN A 177 -19.79 3.39 -13.33
N LYS A 178 -19.81 2.56 -12.28
CA LYS A 178 -19.81 2.96 -10.89
C LYS A 178 -18.45 2.67 -10.27
N ASN A 179 -17.99 3.56 -9.40
CA ASN A 179 -16.73 3.37 -8.70
C ASN A 179 -16.93 2.55 -7.42
N PHE A 180 -16.63 1.26 -7.48
CA PHE A 180 -16.59 0.36 -6.32
C PHE A 180 -15.15 0.03 -5.89
N ARG A 181 -14.24 1.00 -6.03
CA ARG A 181 -12.88 0.84 -5.53
C ARG A 181 -12.85 0.96 -4.02
N ASN A 182 -12.03 0.12 -3.41
CA ASN A 182 -11.63 0.28 -2.03
C ASN A 182 -10.41 1.20 -1.98
N ALA A 183 -10.34 2.06 -0.97
CA ALA A 183 -9.14 2.83 -0.70
C ALA A 183 -8.00 1.88 -0.28
N LEU A 184 -6.75 2.16 -0.66
CA LEU A 184 -5.64 1.23 -0.45
C LEU A 184 -5.38 0.94 1.03
N ASP A 185 -5.64 1.91 1.91
CA ASP A 185 -5.56 1.80 3.37
C ASP A 185 -6.71 0.99 3.98
N LYS A 186 -7.73 0.69 3.17
CA LYS A 186 -8.89 -0.16 3.52
C LYS A 186 -8.85 -1.51 2.80
N ILE A 187 -7.75 -1.83 2.12
CA ILE A 187 -7.54 -3.18 1.61
C ILE A 187 -7.08 -3.99 2.81
N MET A 188 -8.03 -4.35 3.66
CA MET A 188 -8.02 -5.32 4.75
C MET A 188 -9.36 -5.25 5.48
#